data_AF-A0A1F0IBP8-F1
#
_entry.id   AF-A0A1F0IBP8-F1
#
_cell.length_a   1.000
_cell.length_b   1.000
_cell.length_c   1.000
_cell.angle_alpha   90.00
_cell.angle_beta   90.00
_cell.angle_gamma   90.00
#
_symmetry.space_group_name_H-M   'P 1'
#
loop_
_entity.id
_entity.type
_entity.pdbx_description
1 polymer ?
#
loop_
_entity_poly.entity_id
_entity_poly.type
_entity_poly.pdbx_seq_one_letter_code
_entity_poly.pdbx_strand_id
1 'polypeptide(L)'
;MKNIVMRFILLVVLILGGCHIFIGCQQQVDDFEVKSVLPYLSIEGDLDNLNLSKGEMKILFEALGRINVEEKDGLYQLKEKSGAEINISEKLYKFFSAKIEYENQVLISTPLVYLRPRTRTIEEFGGDKEPTDCVAHTIADVLGHYGINDSFNDVSSWIEDGYGENGVPGGSYYEVMDYYFIGEPISIPNYHDDYSFIDDSSVVVVGVIGRPEGGVAHSVEILKIENNNVIYKDNQNDGQWRYCCITDIRYLYRIDGVRE
;
A
#
# COMPACT_ATOMS: atom_id res chain seq x y z
N MET A 1 66.13 33.13 1.08
CA MET A 1 65.11 33.70 2.00
C MET A 1 63.91 34.35 1.32
N LYS A 2 63.98 34.87 0.07
CA LYS A 2 62.81 35.45 -0.62
C LYS A 2 61.75 34.42 -1.13
N ASN A 3 62.14 33.17 -1.41
CA ASN A 3 61.21 32.13 -1.91
C ASN A 3 60.49 31.29 -0.84
N ILE A 4 60.91 31.36 0.44
CA ILE A 4 60.20 30.70 1.56
C ILE A 4 59.08 31.59 2.07
N VAL A 5 59.31 32.90 2.14
CA VAL A 5 58.29 33.89 2.55
C VAL A 5 57.14 33.95 1.53
N MET A 6 57.43 33.82 0.21
CA MET A 6 56.39 33.82 -0.83
C MET A 6 55.52 32.54 -0.84
N ARG A 7 56.06 31.39 -0.41
CA ARG A 7 55.29 30.14 -0.24
C ARG A 7 54.47 30.12 1.05
N PHE A 8 54.94 30.78 2.11
CA PHE A 8 54.18 30.94 3.36
C PHE A 8 53.00 31.91 3.21
N ILE A 9 53.17 32.99 2.44
CA ILE A 9 52.08 33.95 2.16
C ILE A 9 50.97 33.31 1.31
N LEU A 10 51.32 32.46 0.33
CA LEU A 10 50.33 31.74 -0.50
C LEU A 10 49.54 30.68 0.30
N LEU A 11 50.18 30.05 1.30
CA LEU A 11 49.54 29.07 2.19
C LEU A 11 48.61 29.74 3.22
N VAL A 12 48.97 30.93 3.71
CA VAL A 12 48.15 31.71 4.64
C VAL A 12 46.94 32.35 3.93
N VAL A 13 47.06 32.73 2.65
CA VAL A 13 45.94 33.25 1.84
C VAL A 13 44.95 32.14 1.44
N LEU A 14 45.41 30.90 1.23
CA LEU A 14 44.54 29.74 0.99
C LEU A 14 43.76 29.27 2.24
N ILE A 15 44.30 29.52 3.44
CA ILE A 15 43.63 29.17 4.72
C ILE A 15 42.69 30.30 5.19
N LEU A 16 42.97 31.56 4.85
CA LEU A 16 42.16 32.73 5.26
C LEU A 16 41.17 33.23 4.19
N GLY A 17 41.23 32.74 2.95
CA GLY A 17 40.30 33.09 1.87
C GLY A 17 39.01 32.26 1.81
N GLY A 18 38.78 31.34 2.77
CA GLY A 18 37.63 30.44 2.81
C GLY A 18 36.46 30.87 3.69
N CYS A 19 36.53 32.05 4.32
CA CYS A 19 35.47 32.56 5.18
C CYS A 19 34.91 33.85 4.63
N HIS A 20 33.81 33.78 3.86
CA HIS A 20 32.66 34.68 4.05
C HIS A 20 31.36 34.08 3.45
N ILE A 21 30.53 33.60 4.39
CA ILE A 21 29.07 33.74 4.46
C ILE A 21 28.23 32.92 3.45
N PHE A 22 27.97 31.67 3.82
CA PHE A 22 26.57 31.24 3.92
C PHE A 22 26.26 31.05 5.41
N ILE A 23 25.41 31.93 5.94
CA ILE A 23 24.67 31.66 7.17
C ILE A 23 23.67 30.56 6.79
N GLY A 24 24.06 29.32 7.00
CA GLY A 24 23.14 28.25 7.34
C GLY A 24 23.53 27.85 8.75
N CYS A 25 22.69 28.18 9.74
CA CYS A 25 22.82 27.57 11.06
C CYS A 25 22.86 26.06 10.84
N GLN A 26 24.04 25.46 11.01
CA GLN A 26 24.14 24.04 11.29
C GLN A 26 23.74 23.90 12.76
N GLN A 27 22.45 24.07 13.01
CA GLN A 27 21.83 23.61 14.22
C GLN A 27 21.83 22.10 14.07
N GLN A 28 22.57 21.44 14.96
CA GLN A 28 22.33 20.06 15.29
C GLN A 28 20.88 20.03 15.79
N VAL A 29 19.95 19.81 14.87
CA VAL A 29 18.55 19.61 15.21
C VAL A 29 18.53 18.21 15.77
N ASP A 30 18.47 18.12 17.09
CA ASP A 30 18.00 16.91 17.75
C ASP A 30 16.77 16.42 16.98
N ASP A 31 16.69 15.13 16.64
CA ASP A 31 15.54 14.47 15.98
C ASP A 31 14.19 14.70 16.72
N PHE A 32 14.21 15.41 17.83
CA PHE A 32 13.08 15.84 18.63
C PHE A 32 12.33 17.06 18.05
N GLU A 33 12.96 17.93 17.24
CA GLU A 33 12.34 19.21 16.83
C GLU A 33 11.43 19.12 15.59
N VAL A 34 11.58 18.07 14.75
CA VAL A 34 10.71 17.85 13.56
C VAL A 34 9.29 17.40 13.94
N LYS A 35 9.11 16.81 15.13
CA LYS A 35 7.77 16.40 15.63
C LYS A 35 6.86 17.58 15.98
N SER A 36 7.38 18.81 16.04
CA SER A 36 6.64 19.99 16.52
C SER A 36 5.69 20.66 15.51
N VAL A 37 5.54 20.13 14.28
CA VAL A 37 4.75 20.82 13.21
C VAL A 37 3.69 19.96 12.53
N LEU A 38 3.57 18.66 12.85
CA LEU A 38 2.47 17.86 12.29
C LEU A 38 1.16 18.18 13.02
N PRO A 39 0.01 18.33 12.33
CA PRO A 39 -1.28 18.48 13.00
C PRO A 39 -1.63 17.20 13.75
N TYR A 40 -2.25 17.33 14.93
CA TYR A 40 -2.75 16.16 15.67
C TYR A 40 -3.95 15.56 14.93
N LEU A 41 -3.89 14.25 14.64
CA LEU A 41 -4.93 13.54 13.91
C LEU A 41 -5.79 12.69 14.85
N SER A 42 -7.10 12.78 14.73
CA SER A 42 -8.05 11.94 15.49
C SER A 42 -9.33 11.71 14.69
N ILE A 43 -9.91 10.51 14.84
CA ILE A 43 -11.23 10.16 14.33
C ILE A 43 -12.10 9.73 15.51
N GLU A 44 -13.15 10.52 15.76
CA GLU A 44 -14.12 10.24 16.83
C GLU A 44 -15.11 9.12 16.44
N GLY A 45 -15.40 8.97 15.14
CA GLY A 45 -16.29 7.95 14.59
C GLY A 45 -15.78 6.51 14.76
N ASP A 46 -16.68 5.54 14.59
CA ASP A 46 -16.33 4.12 14.68
C ASP A 46 -15.43 3.71 13.50
N LEU A 47 -14.23 3.24 13.83
CA LEU A 47 -13.24 2.80 12.85
C LEU A 47 -13.46 1.35 12.39
N ASP A 48 -14.24 0.56 13.15
CA ASP A 48 -14.41 -0.87 12.87
C ASP A 48 -15.51 -1.14 11.83
N ASN A 49 -16.47 -0.22 11.71
CA ASN A 49 -17.58 -0.31 10.76
C ASN A 49 -17.35 0.49 9.46
N LEU A 50 -16.20 1.15 9.33
CA LEU A 50 -15.66 1.75 8.10
C LEU A 50 -16.59 2.70 7.32
N ASN A 51 -17.68 3.16 7.94
CA ASN A 51 -18.54 4.21 7.40
C ASN A 51 -17.95 5.59 7.72
N LEU A 52 -16.74 5.83 7.23
CA LEU A 52 -16.01 7.07 7.42
C LEU A 52 -16.49 8.12 6.43
N SER A 53 -16.72 9.34 6.91
CA SER A 53 -16.89 10.48 6.03
C SER A 53 -15.61 10.74 5.20
N LYS A 54 -15.74 11.46 4.08
CA LYS A 54 -14.57 11.88 3.27
C LYS A 54 -13.50 12.59 4.11
N GLY A 55 -13.91 13.38 5.09
CA GLY A 55 -12.99 14.07 6.01
C GLY A 55 -12.26 13.11 6.94
N GLU A 56 -12.97 12.13 7.51
CA GLU A 56 -12.37 11.10 8.36
C GLU A 56 -11.44 10.17 7.56
N MET A 57 -11.82 9.80 6.33
CA MET A 57 -10.96 9.03 5.44
C MET A 57 -9.65 9.76 5.13
N LYS A 58 -9.71 11.07 4.89
CA LYS A 58 -8.51 11.90 4.73
C LYS A 58 -7.63 11.88 5.98
N ILE A 59 -8.22 12.02 7.17
CA ILE A 59 -7.47 11.96 8.45
C ILE A 59 -6.80 10.59 8.62
N LEU A 60 -7.50 9.50 8.27
CA LEU A 60 -6.93 8.16 8.36
C LEU A 60 -5.74 7.99 7.41
N PHE A 61 -5.87 8.46 6.17
CA PHE A 61 -4.78 8.42 5.19
C PHE A 61 -3.59 9.27 5.65
N GLU A 62 -3.81 10.48 6.16
CA GLU A 62 -2.72 11.27 6.74
C GLU A 62 -2.09 10.58 7.97
N ALA A 63 -2.83 9.77 8.72
CA ALA A 63 -2.30 9.00 9.84
C ALA A 63 -1.51 7.77 9.38
N LEU A 64 -1.96 7.09 8.31
CA LEU A 64 -1.25 5.98 7.67
C LEU A 64 0.14 6.42 7.20
N GLY A 65 0.24 7.58 6.56
CA GLY A 65 1.52 8.12 6.10
C GLY A 65 2.53 8.45 7.20
N ARG A 66 2.12 8.41 8.47
CA ARG A 66 3.02 8.60 9.61
C ARG A 66 3.50 7.28 10.21
N ILE A 67 2.89 6.17 9.83
CA ILE A 67 3.21 4.85 10.38
C ILE A 67 4.37 4.23 9.64
N ASN A 68 5.28 3.64 10.39
CA ASN A 68 6.36 2.84 9.84
C ASN A 68 6.15 1.37 10.22
N VAL A 69 6.01 0.52 9.21
CA VAL A 69 5.97 -0.94 9.39
C VAL A 69 7.32 -1.54 9.05
N GLU A 70 7.78 -2.46 9.89
CA GLU A 70 8.94 -3.29 9.63
C GLU A 70 8.57 -4.76 9.67
N GLU A 71 9.21 -5.55 8.81
CA GLU A 71 9.15 -7.01 8.88
C GLU A 71 10.25 -7.51 9.82
N LYS A 72 9.86 -8.38 10.76
CA LYS A 72 10.78 -9.05 11.67
C LYS A 72 10.32 -10.49 11.86
N ASP A 73 11.24 -11.42 11.61
CA ASP A 73 10.99 -12.86 11.74
C ASP A 73 9.78 -13.34 10.89
N GLY A 74 9.55 -12.71 9.74
CA GLY A 74 8.44 -13.03 8.82
C GLY A 74 7.07 -12.48 9.24
N LEU A 75 7.03 -11.59 10.24
CA LEU A 75 5.83 -10.92 10.73
C LEU A 75 5.99 -9.40 10.67
N TYR A 76 4.87 -8.69 10.50
CA TYR A 76 4.84 -7.25 10.45
C TYR A 76 4.71 -6.64 11.85
N GLN A 77 5.39 -5.53 12.11
CA GLN A 77 5.25 -4.78 13.36
C GLN A 77 5.37 -3.28 13.11
N LEU A 78 4.64 -2.49 13.91
CA LEU A 78 4.81 -1.04 13.97
C LEU A 78 6.13 -0.69 14.65
N LYS A 79 6.91 0.21 14.05
CA LYS A 79 8.11 0.76 14.68
C LYS A 79 7.73 1.59 15.90
N GLU A 80 6.72 2.45 15.75
CA GLU A 80 6.15 3.27 16.81
C GLU A 80 5.55 2.43 17.94
N LYS A 81 5.55 2.97 19.16
CA LYS A 81 4.96 2.31 20.35
C LYS A 81 3.69 2.97 20.86
N SER A 82 3.32 4.13 20.31
CA SER A 82 2.12 4.88 20.68
C SER A 82 1.72 5.87 19.59
N GLY A 83 0.46 6.32 19.62
CA GLY A 83 0.00 7.39 18.73
C GLY A 83 0.71 8.71 19.01
N ALA A 84 1.10 8.95 20.27
CA ALA A 84 1.86 10.13 20.67
C ALA A 84 3.22 10.26 19.95
N GLU A 85 3.86 9.16 19.57
CA GLU A 85 5.15 9.20 18.86
C GLU A 85 5.04 9.78 17.44
N ILE A 86 3.86 9.71 16.82
CA ILE A 86 3.58 10.18 15.45
C ILE A 86 2.42 11.20 15.40
N ASN A 87 2.11 11.79 16.56
CA ASN A 87 1.11 12.83 16.72
C ASN A 87 -0.28 12.46 16.16
N ILE A 88 -0.74 11.24 16.45
CA ILE A 88 -2.10 10.76 16.17
C ILE A 88 -2.76 10.30 17.48
N SER A 89 -4.08 10.16 17.49
CA SER A 89 -4.79 9.63 18.65
C SER A 89 -4.45 8.17 18.92
N GLU A 90 -4.45 7.78 20.20
CA GLU A 90 -4.25 6.38 20.60
C GLU A 90 -5.28 5.44 19.99
N LYS A 91 -6.47 5.95 19.66
CA LYS A 91 -7.51 5.20 18.97
C LYS A 91 -7.08 4.84 17.54
N LEU A 92 -6.54 5.80 16.79
CA LEU A 92 -6.01 5.55 15.44
C LEU A 92 -4.83 4.58 15.50
N TYR A 93 -3.88 4.81 16.41
CA TYR A 93 -2.73 3.92 16.58
C TYR A 93 -3.17 2.47 16.86
N LYS A 94 -4.12 2.27 17.78
CA LYS A 94 -4.66 0.94 18.09
C LYS A 94 -5.39 0.30 16.92
N PHE A 95 -6.10 1.08 16.10
CA PHE A 95 -6.72 0.59 14.88
C PHE A 95 -5.67 -0.03 13.93
N PHE A 96 -4.61 0.70 13.61
CA PHE A 96 -3.54 0.18 12.74
C PHE A 96 -2.82 -1.01 13.35
N SER A 97 -2.53 -0.96 14.65
CA SER A 97 -1.90 -2.06 15.37
C SER A 97 -2.76 -3.34 15.33
N ALA A 98 -4.08 -3.21 15.51
CA ALA A 98 -5.01 -4.34 15.45
C ALA A 98 -5.09 -4.95 14.04
N LYS A 99 -5.03 -4.12 12.98
CA LYS A 99 -5.02 -4.62 11.60
C LYS A 99 -3.73 -5.39 11.29
N ILE A 100 -2.56 -4.88 11.68
CA ILE A 100 -1.29 -5.60 11.52
C ILE A 100 -1.27 -6.91 12.32
N GLU A 101 -1.77 -6.90 13.55
CA GLU A 101 -1.85 -8.10 14.39
C GLU A 101 -2.77 -9.16 13.77
N TYR A 102 -3.92 -8.74 13.21
CA TYR A 102 -4.80 -9.63 12.49
C TYR A 102 -4.12 -10.28 11.29
N GLU A 103 -3.41 -9.50 10.47
CA GLU A 103 -2.68 -10.05 9.33
C GLU A 103 -1.61 -11.04 9.78
N ASN A 104 -0.84 -10.73 10.83
CA ASN A 104 0.11 -11.69 11.40
C ASN A 104 -0.54 -13.01 11.83
N GLN A 105 -1.73 -12.95 12.44
CA GLN A 105 -2.48 -14.16 12.81
C GLN A 105 -2.89 -14.97 11.57
N VAL A 106 -3.29 -14.31 10.49
CA VAL A 106 -3.55 -14.96 9.20
C VAL A 106 -2.27 -15.60 8.64
N LEU A 107 -1.13 -14.91 8.67
CA LEU A 107 0.15 -15.44 8.20
C LEU A 107 0.59 -16.68 9.00
N ILE A 108 0.41 -16.68 10.32
CA ILE A 108 0.77 -17.79 11.20
C ILE A 108 -0.18 -18.99 11.01
N SER A 109 -1.47 -18.73 10.81
CA SER A 109 -2.48 -19.78 10.68
C SER A 109 -2.49 -20.43 9.29
N THR A 110 -1.92 -19.78 8.27
CA THR A 110 -1.76 -20.34 6.94
C THR A 110 -0.65 -21.40 6.96
N PRO A 111 -0.96 -22.69 6.70
CA PRO A 111 0.06 -23.74 6.78
C PRO A 111 1.18 -23.50 5.77
N LEU A 112 2.43 -23.57 6.26
CA LEU A 112 3.64 -23.59 5.45
C LEU A 112 3.63 -24.81 4.52
N VAL A 113 2.94 -24.72 3.39
CA VAL A 113 3.20 -25.58 2.25
C VAL A 113 4.57 -25.17 1.78
N TYR A 114 5.59 -25.96 2.12
CA TYR A 114 6.97 -25.79 1.65
C TYR A 114 6.96 -25.34 0.19
N LEU A 115 7.27 -24.06 -0.01
CA LEU A 115 7.38 -23.43 -1.31
C LEU A 115 8.52 -24.12 -2.03
N ARG A 116 8.19 -25.12 -2.87
CA ARG A 116 9.05 -25.39 -4.01
C ARG A 116 9.05 -24.09 -4.82
N PRO A 117 10.22 -23.55 -5.22
CA PRO A 117 10.26 -22.39 -6.10
C PRO A 117 9.44 -22.74 -7.34
N ARG A 118 8.23 -22.20 -7.45
CA ARG A 118 7.48 -22.28 -8.70
C ARG A 118 8.06 -21.17 -9.55
N THR A 119 8.88 -21.55 -10.52
CA THR A 119 9.21 -20.66 -11.63
C THR A 119 7.91 -20.08 -12.15
N ARG A 120 7.82 -18.75 -12.24
CA ARG A 120 6.72 -18.00 -12.87
C ARG A 120 6.34 -18.67 -14.19
N THR A 121 5.32 -19.52 -14.16
CA THR A 121 4.71 -20.11 -15.35
C THR A 121 3.26 -19.71 -15.31
N ILE A 122 2.79 -19.32 -16.50
CA ILE A 122 1.52 -18.67 -16.90
C ILE A 122 0.24 -19.36 -16.38
N GLU A 123 0.35 -20.43 -15.61
CA GLU A 123 -0.77 -21.21 -15.10
C GLU A 123 -0.71 -21.25 -13.56
N GLU A 124 -1.36 -20.27 -12.94
CA GLU A 124 -1.70 -20.28 -11.52
C GLU A 124 -2.87 -21.26 -11.30
N PHE A 125 -2.59 -22.57 -11.33
CA PHE A 125 -3.60 -23.56 -10.97
C PHE A 125 -3.89 -23.51 -9.46
N GLY A 126 -5.11 -23.10 -9.12
CA GLY A 126 -5.71 -23.26 -7.80
C GLY A 126 -5.83 -24.75 -7.44
N GLY A 127 -5.44 -25.10 -6.22
CA GLY A 127 -5.75 -26.40 -5.64
C GLY A 127 -7.13 -26.38 -5.00
N ASP A 128 -7.83 -27.52 -5.04
CA ASP A 128 -9.15 -27.71 -4.45
C ASP A 128 -9.23 -27.15 -3.01
N LYS A 129 -9.98 -26.04 -2.83
CA LYS A 129 -10.86 -25.69 -1.67
C LYS A 129 -11.02 -24.19 -1.36
N GLU A 130 -10.29 -23.28 -1.99
CA GLU A 130 -10.49 -21.84 -1.79
C GLU A 130 -11.43 -21.26 -2.88
N PRO A 131 -12.37 -20.35 -2.55
CA PRO A 131 -13.23 -19.72 -3.56
C PRO A 131 -12.39 -18.95 -4.59
N THR A 132 -12.52 -19.31 -5.86
CA THR A 132 -11.74 -18.79 -7.00
C THR A 132 -12.36 -17.54 -7.65
N ASP A 133 -13.44 -17.02 -7.04
CA ASP A 133 -14.31 -15.95 -7.54
C ASP A 133 -13.93 -14.55 -7.03
N CYS A 134 -12.72 -14.38 -6.49
CA CYS A 134 -12.26 -13.11 -5.92
C CYS A 134 -12.32 -11.96 -6.93
N VAL A 135 -11.97 -12.22 -8.20
CA VAL A 135 -12.08 -11.23 -9.28
C VAL A 135 -13.53 -10.83 -9.54
N ALA A 136 -14.46 -11.79 -9.53
CA ALA A 136 -15.88 -11.52 -9.72
C ALA A 136 -16.45 -10.66 -8.59
N HIS A 137 -16.06 -10.95 -7.33
CA HIS A 137 -16.42 -10.14 -6.18
C HIS A 137 -15.90 -8.70 -6.27
N THR A 138 -14.63 -8.50 -6.65
CA THR A 138 -14.07 -7.16 -6.83
C THR A 138 -14.81 -6.39 -7.92
N ILE A 139 -15.05 -7.01 -9.08
CA ILE A 139 -15.77 -6.36 -10.20
C ILE A 139 -17.19 -5.98 -9.78
N ALA A 140 -17.95 -6.91 -9.19
CA ALA A 140 -19.34 -6.66 -8.81
C ALA A 140 -19.47 -5.53 -7.78
N ASP A 141 -18.57 -5.47 -6.79
CA ASP A 141 -18.56 -4.40 -5.79
C ASP A 141 -18.22 -3.04 -6.44
N VAL A 142 -17.24 -3.00 -7.34
CA VAL A 142 -16.90 -1.76 -8.08
C VAL A 142 -18.02 -1.33 -9.03
N LEU A 143 -18.67 -2.24 -9.75
CA LEU A 143 -19.86 -1.92 -10.57
C LEU A 143 -20.98 -1.31 -9.73
N GLY A 144 -21.16 -1.83 -8.50
CA GLY A 144 -22.07 -1.25 -7.50
C GLY A 144 -21.74 0.20 -7.14
N HIS A 145 -20.46 0.57 -7.07
CA HIS A 145 -20.04 1.98 -6.86
C HIS A 145 -20.50 2.91 -7.99
N TYR A 146 -20.63 2.40 -9.22
CA TYR A 146 -21.14 3.13 -10.38
C TYR A 146 -22.67 3.02 -10.54
N GLY A 147 -23.37 2.36 -9.62
CA GLY A 147 -24.81 2.17 -9.68
C GLY A 147 -25.27 1.15 -10.73
N ILE A 148 -24.34 0.32 -11.23
CA ILE A 148 -24.66 -0.80 -12.11
C ILE A 148 -25.00 -2.01 -11.23
N ASN A 149 -26.19 -2.57 -11.42
CA ASN A 149 -26.68 -3.74 -10.69
C ASN A 149 -26.39 -5.04 -11.46
N ASP A 150 -25.17 -5.21 -11.96
CA ASP A 150 -24.74 -6.53 -12.39
C ASP A 150 -24.55 -7.38 -11.14
N SER A 151 -25.23 -8.53 -11.10
CA SER A 151 -25.10 -9.38 -9.94
C SER A 151 -23.73 -10.06 -9.97
N PHE A 152 -23.14 -10.31 -8.81
CA PHE A 152 -21.96 -11.16 -8.67
C PHE A 152 -22.06 -12.44 -9.52
N ASN A 153 -23.26 -13.03 -9.58
CA ASN A 153 -23.51 -14.24 -10.36
C ASN A 153 -23.33 -14.03 -11.87
N ASP A 154 -23.72 -12.87 -12.41
CA ASP A 154 -23.57 -12.56 -13.84
C ASP A 154 -22.09 -12.38 -14.19
N VAL A 155 -21.35 -11.70 -13.32
CA VAL A 155 -19.89 -11.54 -13.46
C VAL A 155 -19.18 -12.88 -13.35
N SER A 156 -19.50 -13.69 -12.33
CA SER A 156 -18.90 -15.01 -12.13
C SER A 156 -19.18 -15.92 -13.33
N SER A 157 -20.44 -15.96 -13.80
CA SER A 157 -20.82 -16.79 -14.95
C SER A 157 -20.04 -16.40 -16.21
N TRP A 158 -19.89 -15.10 -16.49
CA TRP A 158 -19.12 -14.64 -17.65
C TRP A 158 -17.64 -15.02 -17.56
N ILE A 159 -17.04 -14.90 -16.36
CA ILE A 159 -15.65 -15.31 -16.13
C ILE A 159 -15.50 -16.83 -16.29
N GLU A 160 -16.41 -17.61 -15.71
CA GLU A 160 -16.39 -19.07 -15.78
C GLU A 160 -16.57 -19.58 -17.22
N ASP A 161 -17.44 -18.94 -18.00
CA ASP A 161 -17.65 -19.24 -19.42
C ASP A 161 -16.39 -18.95 -20.27
N GLY A 162 -15.62 -17.91 -19.91
CA GLY A 162 -14.43 -17.48 -20.65
C GLY A 162 -13.13 -18.20 -20.24
N TYR A 163 -12.96 -18.47 -18.95
CA TYR A 163 -11.68 -18.88 -18.36
C TYR A 163 -11.77 -20.16 -17.51
N GLY A 164 -12.99 -20.66 -17.26
CA GLY A 164 -13.27 -21.85 -16.43
C GLY A 164 -13.43 -21.55 -14.95
N GLU A 165 -13.75 -22.59 -14.17
CA GLU A 165 -14.11 -22.50 -12.73
C GLU A 165 -12.89 -22.29 -11.80
N ASN A 166 -11.66 -22.30 -12.33
CA ASN A 166 -10.44 -22.20 -11.52
C ASN A 166 -9.98 -20.76 -11.25
N GLY A 167 -10.84 -19.78 -11.51
CA GLY A 167 -10.56 -18.35 -11.39
C GLY A 167 -9.85 -17.78 -12.62
N VAL A 168 -9.58 -16.48 -12.58
CA VAL A 168 -8.97 -15.76 -13.70
C VAL A 168 -7.46 -16.03 -13.76
N PRO A 169 -6.92 -16.53 -14.87
CA PRO A 169 -5.48 -16.66 -15.05
C PRO A 169 -4.79 -15.28 -14.97
N GLY A 170 -3.65 -15.18 -14.28
CA GLY A 170 -2.94 -13.90 -14.12
C GLY A 170 -2.61 -13.18 -15.44
N GLY A 171 -2.39 -13.93 -16.53
CA GLY A 171 -2.19 -13.37 -17.88
C GLY A 171 -3.42 -12.70 -18.49
N SER A 172 -4.61 -13.00 -17.99
CA SER A 172 -5.91 -12.50 -18.46
C SER A 172 -6.54 -11.48 -17.51
N TYR A 173 -5.89 -11.16 -16.38
CA TYR A 173 -6.46 -10.23 -15.39
C TYR A 173 -6.85 -8.88 -16.00
N TYR A 174 -5.95 -8.24 -16.75
CA TYR A 174 -6.26 -6.94 -17.37
C TYR A 174 -7.30 -7.05 -18.48
N GLU A 175 -7.35 -8.16 -19.22
CA GLU A 175 -8.38 -8.41 -20.23
C GLU A 175 -9.78 -8.49 -19.60
N VAL A 176 -9.89 -9.18 -18.45
CA VAL A 176 -11.13 -9.24 -17.67
C VAL A 176 -11.52 -7.86 -17.15
N MET A 177 -10.56 -7.07 -16.61
CA MET A 177 -10.83 -5.69 -16.19
C MET A 177 -11.31 -4.81 -17.35
N ASP A 178 -10.66 -4.93 -18.52
CA ASP A 178 -10.98 -4.17 -19.73
C ASP A 178 -12.38 -4.51 -20.28
N TYR A 179 -12.92 -5.69 -19.99
CA TYR A 179 -14.29 -6.05 -20.39
C TYR A 179 -15.34 -5.22 -19.65
N TYR A 180 -15.18 -5.06 -18.33
CA TYR A 180 -16.15 -4.33 -17.50
C TYR A 180 -15.88 -2.83 -17.38
N PHE A 181 -14.61 -2.42 -17.48
CA PHE A 181 -14.18 -1.08 -17.11
C PHE A 181 -13.49 -0.34 -18.24
N ILE A 182 -13.66 0.98 -18.22
CA ILE A 182 -12.78 1.93 -18.92
C ILE A 182 -11.65 2.24 -17.95
N GLY A 183 -10.42 1.94 -18.32
CA GLY A 183 -9.27 2.10 -17.42
C GLY A 183 -7.96 1.71 -18.08
N GLU A 184 -6.93 1.56 -17.26
CA GLU A 184 -5.62 1.08 -17.73
C GLU A 184 -4.81 0.40 -16.62
N PRO A 185 -3.93 -0.56 -16.97
CA PRO A 185 -2.89 -1.05 -16.07
C PRO A 185 -1.98 0.09 -15.64
N ILE A 186 -1.68 0.15 -14.34
CA ILE A 186 -0.74 1.12 -13.79
C ILE A 186 0.48 0.42 -13.22
N SER A 187 1.62 1.09 -13.25
CA SER A 187 2.85 0.54 -12.70
C SER A 187 2.75 0.43 -11.17
N ILE A 188 3.18 -0.70 -10.62
CA ILE A 188 3.37 -0.84 -9.18
C ILE A 188 4.50 0.12 -8.78
N PRO A 189 4.25 1.04 -7.84
CA PRO A 189 5.29 1.95 -7.40
C PRO A 189 6.49 1.20 -6.82
N ASN A 190 7.69 1.77 -7.00
CA ASN A 190 8.89 1.18 -6.42
C ASN A 190 8.82 1.24 -4.89
N TYR A 191 9.42 0.25 -4.23
CA TYR A 191 9.63 0.30 -2.78
C TYR A 191 10.50 1.51 -2.45
N HIS A 192 9.94 2.51 -1.79
CA HIS A 192 10.62 3.73 -1.38
C HIS A 192 9.83 4.41 -0.27
N ASP A 193 10.54 4.97 0.71
CA ASP A 193 9.95 5.77 1.78
C ASP A 193 9.56 7.18 1.24
N ASP A 194 8.60 7.88 1.83
CA ASP A 194 8.14 9.21 1.37
C ASP A 194 7.37 9.23 0.03
N TYR A 195 6.51 8.23 -0.18
CA TYR A 195 5.69 8.13 -1.38
C TYR A 195 4.20 7.93 -1.04
N SER A 196 3.33 8.69 -1.69
CA SER A 196 1.87 8.54 -1.66
C SER A 196 1.36 8.28 -3.07
N PHE A 197 0.55 7.23 -3.23
CA PHE A 197 -0.10 6.87 -4.48
C PHE A 197 -1.51 6.42 -4.20
N ILE A 198 -2.44 6.94 -5.01
CA ILE A 198 -3.88 6.89 -4.74
C ILE A 198 -4.18 7.76 -3.50
N ASP A 199 -4.10 9.09 -3.68
CA ASP A 199 -4.40 10.09 -2.65
C ASP A 199 -5.75 10.80 -2.89
N ASP A 200 -6.47 10.39 -3.94
CA ASP A 200 -7.77 10.92 -4.29
C ASP A 200 -8.82 9.81 -4.26
N SER A 201 -9.79 9.94 -3.34
CA SER A 201 -10.98 9.09 -3.24
C SER A 201 -11.84 9.02 -4.50
N SER A 202 -11.56 9.85 -5.52
CA SER A 202 -12.24 9.81 -6.82
C SER A 202 -11.65 8.76 -7.78
N VAL A 203 -10.44 8.28 -7.51
CA VAL A 203 -9.77 7.28 -8.34
C VAL A 203 -10.00 5.90 -7.74
N VAL A 204 -10.69 5.04 -8.49
CA VAL A 204 -10.87 3.63 -8.11
C VAL A 204 -9.71 2.83 -8.67
N VAL A 205 -9.01 2.10 -7.81
CA VAL A 205 -7.93 1.20 -8.21
C VAL A 205 -8.21 -0.18 -7.66
N VAL A 206 -8.09 -1.18 -8.53
CA VAL A 206 -8.15 -2.59 -8.15
C VAL A 206 -6.79 -3.22 -8.39
N GLY A 207 -6.48 -4.24 -7.60
CA GLY A 207 -5.21 -4.92 -7.68
C GLY A 207 -5.31 -6.37 -7.29
N VAL A 208 -4.24 -7.10 -7.57
CA VAL A 208 -4.06 -8.47 -7.10
C VAL A 208 -2.90 -8.49 -6.12
N ILE A 209 -3.17 -9.00 -4.93
CA ILE A 209 -2.16 -9.25 -3.90
C ILE A 209 -1.83 -10.74 -3.84
N GLY A 210 -0.58 -11.09 -3.57
CA GLY A 210 -0.16 -12.48 -3.43
C GLY A 210 1.34 -12.55 -3.21
N ARG A 211 1.86 -13.57 -2.51
CA ARG A 211 3.29 -13.61 -2.16
C ARG A 211 4.20 -13.80 -3.39
N PRO A 212 5.42 -13.21 -3.41
CA PRO A 212 6.31 -13.27 -4.58
C PRO A 212 6.83 -14.69 -4.84
N GLU A 213 6.84 -15.49 -3.79
CA GLU A 213 7.42 -16.84 -3.75
C GLU A 213 6.42 -17.92 -4.19
N GLY A 214 5.19 -17.52 -4.52
CA GLY A 214 4.05 -18.39 -4.83
C GLY A 214 3.03 -18.44 -3.69
N GLY A 215 1.77 -18.68 -4.04
CA GLY A 215 0.63 -18.69 -3.13
C GLY A 215 -0.67 -18.40 -3.87
N VAL A 216 -1.80 -18.42 -3.15
CA VAL A 216 -3.09 -17.95 -3.66
C VAL A 216 -2.98 -16.45 -3.88
N ALA A 217 -3.26 -16.00 -5.10
CA ALA A 217 -3.39 -14.59 -5.43
C ALA A 217 -4.85 -14.16 -5.19
N HIS A 218 -5.05 -12.94 -4.70
CA HIS A 218 -6.36 -12.43 -4.30
C HIS A 218 -6.62 -11.06 -4.90
N SER A 219 -7.80 -10.90 -5.53
CA SER A 219 -8.23 -9.63 -6.10
C SER A 219 -8.87 -8.75 -5.04
N VAL A 220 -8.49 -7.47 -5.01
CA VAL A 220 -8.87 -6.51 -3.97
C VAL A 220 -9.02 -5.10 -4.54
N GLU A 221 -9.79 -4.25 -3.86
CA GLU A 221 -9.78 -2.81 -4.12
C GLU A 221 -8.66 -2.14 -3.32
N ILE A 222 -7.78 -1.40 -3.99
CA ILE A 222 -6.65 -0.68 -3.38
C ILE A 222 -7.13 0.71 -2.98
N LEU A 223 -7.12 0.97 -1.67
CA LEU A 223 -7.63 2.23 -1.13
C LEU A 223 -6.53 3.28 -1.03
N LYS A 224 -5.33 2.87 -0.61
CA LYS A 224 -4.16 3.75 -0.55
C LYS A 224 -2.87 2.95 -0.52
N ILE A 225 -1.84 3.49 -1.16
CA ILE A 225 -0.44 3.06 -1.01
C ILE A 225 0.36 4.22 -0.45
N GLU A 226 0.99 4.02 0.71
CA GLU A 226 1.79 5.05 1.37
C GLU A 226 2.96 4.47 2.13
N ASN A 227 4.19 4.94 1.91
CA ASN A 227 5.41 4.45 2.57
C ASN A 227 5.53 2.91 2.56
N ASN A 228 5.35 2.30 1.39
CA ASN A 228 5.37 0.84 1.18
C ASN A 228 4.22 0.07 1.84
N ASN A 229 3.28 0.77 2.45
CA ASN A 229 2.12 0.22 3.13
C ASN A 229 0.92 0.29 2.20
N VAL A 230 0.15 -0.79 2.14
CA VAL A 230 -1.05 -0.86 1.30
C VAL A 230 -2.24 -1.09 2.21
N ILE A 231 -3.23 -0.19 2.13
CA ILE A 231 -4.56 -0.47 2.65
C ILE A 231 -5.45 -0.88 1.48
N TYR A 232 -6.12 -2.01 1.64
CA TYR A 232 -7.04 -2.55 0.64
C TYR A 232 -8.34 -3.03 1.29
N LYS A 233 -9.41 -3.12 0.49
CA LYS A 233 -10.68 -3.73 0.86
C LYS A 233 -10.74 -5.14 0.26
N ASP A 234 -11.05 -6.13 1.10
CA ASP A 234 -11.28 -7.50 0.65
C ASP A 234 -12.75 -7.70 0.26
N ASN A 235 -13.05 -7.63 -1.04
CA ASN A 235 -14.43 -7.65 -1.55
C ASN A 235 -15.09 -9.04 -1.47
N GLN A 236 -14.34 -10.13 -1.28
CA GLN A 236 -14.85 -11.50 -1.26
C GLN A 236 -15.27 -11.95 0.15
N ASN A 237 -14.47 -11.59 1.17
CA ASN A 237 -14.66 -12.15 2.50
C ASN A 237 -15.66 -11.34 3.35
N ASP A 238 -15.22 -10.21 3.90
CA ASP A 238 -15.97 -9.43 4.88
C ASP A 238 -16.13 -7.95 4.48
N GLY A 239 -15.60 -7.56 3.32
CA GLY A 239 -15.57 -6.17 2.88
C GLY A 239 -14.72 -5.27 3.77
N GLN A 240 -13.93 -5.85 4.68
CA GLN A 240 -13.15 -5.11 5.65
C GLN A 240 -11.85 -4.59 5.05
N TRP A 241 -11.36 -3.49 5.61
CA TRP A 241 -10.03 -3.00 5.28
C TRP A 241 -8.98 -3.85 5.94
N ARG A 242 -7.96 -4.16 5.14
CA ARG A 242 -6.83 -5.02 5.43
C ARG A 242 -5.55 -4.35 4.99
N TYR A 243 -4.44 -4.99 5.34
CA TYR A 243 -3.13 -4.37 5.23
C TYR A 243 -2.11 -5.32 4.64
N CYS A 244 -1.28 -4.85 3.71
CA CYS A 244 -0.12 -5.60 3.23
C CYS A 244 1.04 -4.69 2.84
N CYS A 245 2.16 -5.29 2.46
CA CYS A 245 3.30 -4.55 1.92
C CYS A 245 3.12 -4.35 0.40
N ILE A 246 3.65 -3.25 -0.13
CA ILE A 246 3.67 -2.99 -1.58
C ILE A 246 4.34 -4.12 -2.39
N THR A 247 5.24 -4.89 -1.76
CA THR A 247 5.91 -6.05 -2.38
C THR A 247 4.97 -7.24 -2.64
N ASP A 248 3.80 -7.25 -2.01
CA ASP A 248 2.75 -8.24 -2.21
C ASP A 248 1.86 -7.93 -3.42
N ILE A 249 1.92 -6.72 -3.98
CA ILE A 249 1.16 -6.36 -5.17
C ILE A 249 1.73 -7.08 -6.41
N ARG A 250 0.84 -7.64 -7.22
CA ARG A 250 1.14 -8.36 -8.48
C ARG A 250 0.64 -7.61 -9.71
N TYR A 251 -0.55 -7.04 -9.60
CA TYR A 251 -1.21 -6.28 -10.66
C TYR A 251 -1.89 -5.05 -10.06
N LEU A 252 -1.96 -3.96 -10.83
CA LEU A 252 -2.73 -2.76 -10.52
C LEU A 252 -3.44 -2.26 -11.78
N TYR A 253 -4.70 -1.86 -11.62
CA TYR A 253 -5.53 -1.34 -12.70
C TYR A 253 -6.33 -0.14 -12.19
N ARG A 254 -6.18 1.01 -12.88
CA ARG A 254 -6.96 2.21 -12.60
C ARG A 254 -8.27 2.15 -13.37
N ILE A 255 -9.37 2.43 -12.70
CA ILE A 255 -10.71 2.48 -13.28
C ILE A 255 -11.12 3.95 -13.42
N ASP A 256 -11.38 4.36 -14.66
CA ASP A 256 -11.84 5.70 -15.03
C ASP A 256 -13.36 5.72 -15.31
N GLY A 257 -13.98 4.54 -15.46
CA GLY A 257 -15.42 4.37 -15.66
C GLY A 257 -15.80 2.92 -15.95
N VAL A 258 -17.07 2.73 -16.28
CA VAL A 258 -17.68 1.43 -16.62
C VAL A 258 -17.99 1.35 -18.11
N ARG A 259 -17.89 0.17 -18.71
CA ARG A 259 -18.33 -0.08 -20.10
C ARG A 259 -19.80 -0.49 -20.10
N GLU A 260 -20.54 -0.01 -21.10
CA GLU A 260 -21.92 -0.41 -21.39
C GLU A 260 -21.99 -1.68 -22.25
#